data_AF-A0A260MAD4-F1
#
_entry.id   AF-A0A260MAD4-F1
#
_cell.length_a   1.000
_cell.length_b   1.000
_cell.length_c   1.000
_cell.angle_alpha   90.00
_cell.angle_beta   90.00
_cell.angle_gamma   90.00
#
_symmetry.space_group_name_H-M   'P 1'
#
loop_
_entity.id
_entity.type
_entity.pdbx_description
1 polymer ?
#
loop_
_entity_poly.entity_id
_entity_poly.type
_entity_poly.pdbx_seq_one_letter_code
_entity_poly.pdbx_strand_id
1 'polypeptide(L)'
;MGRAQHRRVGAYTTYTVLQPHAEALEAALIAEYHFDVVAAFWQGKISIRQVRVLKEHLPDGSAVHRAGLDGQYWTNNEALLWGLWHKLDWLDQRLVWTKRMKPKWPKFKAFPWAKSGAVIGDRGSASNEAAIRYLESIAPPKKPKGGGPHG
;
A
#
# COMPACT_ATOMS: atom_id res chain seq x y z
N MET A 1 -7.19 30.79 26.88
CA MET A 1 -7.03 29.57 27.70
C MET A 1 -7.83 28.44 27.07
N GLY A 2 -7.20 27.60 26.25
CA GLY A 2 -7.87 26.48 25.57
C GLY A 2 -7.93 25.26 26.48
N ARG A 3 -9.13 24.76 26.78
CA ARG A 3 -9.32 23.54 27.57
C ARG A 3 -8.78 22.35 26.77
N ALA A 4 -7.77 21.67 27.32
CA ALA A 4 -7.32 20.37 26.83
C ALA A 4 -8.49 19.39 26.89
N GLN A 5 -8.97 18.96 25.72
CA GLN A 5 -9.89 17.85 25.60
C GLN A 5 -9.15 16.58 26.01
N HIS A 6 -9.29 16.19 27.28
CA HIS A 6 -8.91 14.84 27.70
C HIS A 6 -9.76 13.85 26.87
N ARG A 7 -9.11 13.21 25.91
CA ARG A 7 -9.67 12.09 25.13
C ARG A 7 -10.16 11.07 26.15
N ARG A 8 -11.49 10.92 26.31
CA ARG A 8 -12.05 9.87 27.15
C ARG A 8 -11.52 8.56 26.58
N VAL A 9 -10.70 7.85 27.35
CA VAL A 9 -10.27 6.51 27.03
C VAL A 9 -11.54 5.66 27.07
N GLY A 10 -12.10 5.36 25.89
CA GLY A 10 -13.33 4.59 25.77
C GLY A 10 -13.19 3.25 26.47
N ALA A 11 -14.29 2.73 27.02
CA ALA A 11 -14.30 1.42 27.66
C ALA A 11 -13.73 0.36 26.69
N TYR A 12 -12.72 -0.38 27.14
CA TYR A 12 -12.07 -1.41 26.34
C TYR A 12 -13.01 -2.60 26.22
N THR A 13 -13.64 -2.75 25.07
CA THR A 13 -14.43 -3.92 24.72
C THR A 13 -13.58 -4.89 23.92
N THR A 14 -13.98 -6.16 23.92
CA THR A 14 -13.41 -7.19 23.03
C THR A 14 -13.36 -6.72 21.57
N TYR A 15 -14.41 -6.04 21.13
CA TYR A 15 -14.47 -5.41 19.81
C TYR A 15 -13.32 -4.42 19.59
N THR A 16 -13.07 -3.51 20.53
CA THR A 16 -11.98 -2.52 20.39
C THR A 16 -10.58 -3.12 20.39
N VAL A 17 -10.38 -4.26 21.05
CA VAL A 17 -9.06 -4.90 21.14
C VAL A 17 -8.80 -5.80 19.94
N LEU A 18 -9.81 -6.53 19.45
CA LEU A 18 -9.63 -7.53 18.39
C LEU A 18 -9.77 -6.95 16.96
N GLN A 19 -10.49 -5.85 16.78
CA GLN A 19 -10.67 -5.20 15.47
C GLN A 19 -9.46 -4.31 15.08
N PRO A 20 -9.28 -3.97 13.78
CA PRO A 20 -10.09 -4.34 12.61
C PRO A 20 -9.70 -5.66 11.92
N HIS A 21 -8.58 -6.29 12.29
CA HIS A 21 -8.07 -7.51 11.64
C HIS A 21 -7.93 -8.66 12.64
N ALA A 22 -9.07 -9.20 13.09
CA ALA A 22 -9.11 -10.19 14.17
C ALA A 22 -8.34 -11.48 13.83
N GLU A 23 -8.51 -12.02 12.63
CA GLU A 23 -7.81 -13.23 12.16
C GLU A 23 -6.30 -13.00 12.06
N ALA A 24 -5.89 -11.84 11.53
CA ALA A 24 -4.48 -11.49 11.44
C ALA A 24 -3.84 -11.25 12.82
N LEU A 25 -4.63 -10.75 13.78
CA LEU A 25 -4.23 -10.59 15.18
C LEU A 25 -4.03 -11.93 15.85
N GLU A 26 -4.97 -12.84 15.71
CA GLU A 26 -4.85 -14.20 16.24
C GLU A 26 -3.62 -14.91 15.66
N ALA A 27 -3.44 -14.87 14.33
CA ALA A 27 -2.27 -15.44 13.67
C ALA A 27 -0.95 -14.82 14.14
N ALA A 28 -0.91 -13.49 14.31
CA ALA A 28 0.28 -12.79 14.81
C ALA A 28 0.60 -13.16 16.26
N LEU A 29 -0.41 -13.24 17.12
CA LEU A 29 -0.25 -13.59 18.53
C LEU A 29 0.23 -15.04 18.69
N ILE A 30 -0.31 -15.98 17.92
CA ILE A 30 0.13 -17.38 17.93
C ILE A 30 1.57 -17.49 17.41
N ALA A 31 1.91 -16.77 16.34
CA ALA A 31 3.25 -16.80 15.77
C ALA A 31 4.31 -16.25 16.73
N GLU A 32 4.00 -15.15 17.43
CA GLU A 32 4.96 -14.45 18.31
C GLU A 32 5.07 -15.09 19.69
N TYR A 33 3.93 -15.41 20.32
CA TYR A 33 3.90 -15.89 21.71
C TYR A 33 3.81 -17.41 21.82
N HIS A 34 3.68 -18.12 20.70
CA HIS A 34 3.65 -19.58 20.61
C HIS A 34 2.51 -20.26 21.39
N PHE A 35 1.42 -19.54 21.69
CA PHE A 35 0.18 -20.10 22.22
C PHE A 35 -1.04 -19.32 21.74
N ASP A 36 -2.21 -19.94 21.84
CA ASP A 36 -3.48 -19.33 21.44
C ASP A 36 -3.97 -18.34 22.52
N VAL A 37 -3.57 -17.08 22.35
CA VAL A 37 -3.95 -15.94 23.21
C VAL A 37 -5.46 -15.70 23.17
N VAL A 38 -6.10 -15.85 22.03
CA VAL A 38 -7.53 -15.57 21.87
C VAL A 38 -8.35 -16.63 22.59
N ALA A 39 -8.03 -17.92 22.41
CA ALA A 39 -8.66 -18.98 23.17
C ALA A 39 -8.38 -18.88 24.68
N ALA A 40 -7.16 -18.50 25.08
CA ALA A 40 -6.84 -18.29 26.50
C ALA A 40 -7.70 -17.18 27.13
N PHE A 41 -8.01 -16.12 26.38
CA PHE A 41 -8.92 -15.07 26.82
C PHE A 41 -10.36 -15.59 26.97
N TRP A 42 -10.89 -16.33 25.99
CA TRP A 42 -12.24 -16.91 26.05
C TRP A 42 -12.40 -17.96 27.16
N GLN A 43 -11.32 -18.66 27.50
CA GLN A 43 -11.27 -19.60 28.63
C GLN A 43 -11.11 -18.90 29.99
N GLY A 44 -10.98 -17.58 30.03
CA GLY A 44 -10.77 -16.80 31.26
C GLY A 44 -9.38 -16.97 31.89
N LYS A 45 -8.41 -17.53 31.16
CA LYS A 45 -7.02 -17.72 31.64
C LYS A 45 -6.23 -16.43 31.62
N ILE A 46 -6.58 -15.51 30.72
CA ILE A 46 -5.99 -14.17 30.63
C ILE A 46 -7.08 -13.10 30.54
N SER A 47 -6.77 -11.91 31.04
CA SER A 47 -7.67 -10.76 31.01
C SER A 47 -7.56 -9.97 29.70
N ILE A 48 -8.61 -9.19 29.38
CA ILE A 48 -8.61 -8.29 28.21
C ILE A 48 -7.46 -7.28 28.23
N ARG A 49 -6.99 -6.88 29.43
CA ARG A 49 -5.85 -5.98 29.60
C ARG A 49 -4.55 -6.64 29.17
N GLN A 50 -4.38 -7.93 29.46
CA GLN A 50 -3.21 -8.70 29.01
C GLN A 50 -3.22 -8.87 27.49
N VAL A 51 -4.38 -9.18 26.90
CA VAL A 51 -4.50 -9.25 25.43
C VAL A 51 -4.11 -7.93 24.77
N ARG A 52 -4.49 -6.79 25.36
CA ARG A 52 -4.10 -5.47 24.85
C ARG A 52 -2.58 -5.27 24.86
N VAL A 53 -1.93 -5.60 25.97
CA VAL A 53 -0.48 -5.47 26.10
C VAL A 53 0.23 -6.36 25.07
N LEU A 54 -0.22 -7.60 24.90
CA LEU A 54 0.35 -8.50 23.89
C LEU A 54 0.16 -7.95 22.46
N LYS A 55 -1.00 -7.36 22.15
CA LYS A 55 -1.24 -6.68 20.88
C LYS A 55 -0.31 -5.48 20.67
N GLU A 56 -0.08 -4.67 21.69
CA GLU A 56 0.77 -3.47 21.65
C GLU A 56 2.26 -3.81 21.44
N HIS A 57 2.68 -5.01 21.84
CA HIS A 57 4.07 -5.47 21.73
C HIS A 57 4.33 -6.44 20.57
N LEU A 58 3.39 -6.58 19.63
CA LEU A 58 3.65 -7.33 18.41
C LEU A 58 4.73 -6.64 17.57
N PRO A 59 5.66 -7.40 16.96
CA PRO A 59 6.71 -6.82 16.14
C PRO A 59 6.16 -6.18 14.86
N ASP A 60 6.90 -5.17 14.39
CA ASP A 60 6.73 -4.61 13.05
C ASP A 60 6.88 -5.72 12.01
N GLY A 61 5.97 -5.78 11.04
CA GLY A 61 5.93 -6.85 10.03
C GLY A 61 5.05 -8.05 10.41
N SER A 62 4.46 -8.08 11.61
CA SER A 62 3.46 -9.09 12.01
C SER A 62 2.25 -9.12 11.05
N ALA A 63 1.46 -10.19 11.09
CA ALA A 63 0.29 -10.34 10.21
C ALA A 63 -0.72 -9.18 10.36
N VAL A 64 -0.90 -8.65 11.59
CA VAL A 64 -1.71 -7.44 11.86
C VAL A 64 -1.16 -6.22 11.13
N HIS A 65 0.15 -6.02 11.23
CA HIS A 65 0.83 -4.91 10.59
C HIS A 65 0.66 -4.98 9.07
N ARG A 66 0.80 -6.17 8.49
CA ARG A 66 0.55 -6.40 7.05
C ARG A 66 -0.91 -6.16 6.67
N ALA A 67 -1.86 -6.60 7.49
CA ALA A 67 -3.29 -6.42 7.24
C ALA A 67 -3.67 -4.93 7.21
N GLY A 68 -3.05 -4.11 8.06
CA GLY A 68 -3.21 -2.65 8.04
C GLY A 68 -2.55 -1.94 6.85
N LEU A 69 -1.75 -2.65 6.06
CA LEU A 69 -0.98 -2.15 4.92
C LEU A 69 -1.37 -2.82 3.60
N ASP A 70 -2.63 -3.25 3.45
CA ASP A 70 -3.13 -3.95 2.26
C ASP A 70 -2.29 -5.19 1.87
N GLY A 71 -1.80 -5.92 2.87
CA GLY A 71 -0.98 -7.13 2.70
C GLY A 71 0.49 -6.86 2.37
N GLN A 72 0.95 -5.61 2.39
CA GLN A 72 2.33 -5.26 2.04
C GLN A 72 3.29 -5.43 3.22
N TYR A 73 4.53 -5.85 2.91
CA TYR A 73 5.60 -6.06 3.89
C TYR A 73 6.44 -4.80 4.04
N TRP A 74 5.83 -3.75 4.59
CA TRP A 74 6.45 -2.42 4.63
C TRP A 74 6.60 -1.95 6.07
N THR A 75 7.83 -1.83 6.55
CA THR A 75 8.15 -1.36 7.91
C THR A 75 8.46 0.13 7.92
N ASN A 76 8.73 0.66 9.12
CA ASN A 76 9.15 2.05 9.31
C ASN A 76 10.40 2.41 8.47
N ASN A 77 11.30 1.45 8.24
CA ASN A 77 12.49 1.67 7.42
C ASN A 77 12.14 1.90 5.96
N GLU A 78 11.26 1.10 5.37
CA GLU A 78 10.80 1.32 3.99
C GLU A 78 10.03 2.65 3.88
N ALA A 79 9.28 3.04 4.91
CA ALA A 79 8.57 4.33 4.93
C ALA A 79 9.54 5.52 4.93
N LEU A 80 10.61 5.43 5.73
CA LEU A 80 11.68 6.42 5.75
C LEU A 80 12.43 6.49 4.41
N LEU A 81 12.77 5.32 3.83
CA LEU A 81 13.43 5.24 2.54
C LEU A 81 12.58 5.85 1.43
N TRP A 82 11.27 5.62 1.44
CA TRP A 82 10.34 6.24 0.49
C TRP A 82 10.27 7.76 0.63
N GLY A 83 10.22 8.26 1.86
CA GLY A 83 10.27 9.70 2.13
C GLY A 83 11.58 10.33 1.66
N LEU A 84 12.72 9.68 1.90
CA LEU A 84 14.04 10.12 1.45
C LEU A 84 14.15 10.12 -0.07
N TRP A 85 13.73 9.02 -0.73
CA TRP A 85 13.71 8.92 -2.18
C TRP A 85 12.90 10.06 -2.80
N HIS A 86 11.73 10.37 -2.24
CA HIS A 86 10.90 11.48 -2.73
C HIS A 86 11.60 12.84 -2.60
N LYS A 87 12.33 13.09 -1.51
CA LYS A 87 13.10 14.32 -1.34
C LYS A 87 14.28 14.41 -2.32
N LEU A 88 14.93 13.29 -2.61
CA LEU A 88 16.02 13.23 -3.58
C LEU A 88 15.52 13.50 -5.01
N ASP A 89 14.40 12.90 -5.42
CA ASP A 89 13.77 13.17 -6.73
C ASP A 89 13.38 14.65 -6.86
N TRP A 90 12.88 15.27 -5.77
CA TRP A 90 12.59 16.70 -5.74
C TRP A 90 13.83 17.59 -5.93
N LEU A 91 14.97 17.20 -5.32
CA LEU A 91 16.22 17.94 -5.44
C LEU A 91 16.84 17.78 -6.84
N ASP A 92 16.88 16.57 -7.38
CA ASP A 92 17.43 16.25 -8.70
C ASP A 92 16.73 17.06 -9.80
N GLN A 93 15.39 17.07 -9.79
CA GLN A 93 14.63 17.83 -10.79
C GLN A 93 14.75 19.35 -10.64
N ARG A 94 15.03 19.85 -9.43
CA ARG A 94 15.35 21.27 -9.19
C ARG A 94 16.76 21.64 -9.69
N LEU A 95 17.69 20.69 -9.74
CA LEU A 95 19.00 20.87 -10.38
C LEU A 95 18.89 20.88 -11.92
N VAL A 96 17.95 20.12 -12.49
CA VAL A 96 17.64 20.10 -13.94
C VAL A 96 16.97 21.40 -14.43
N TRP A 97 16.75 22.39 -13.55
CA TRP A 97 16.15 23.70 -13.85
C TRP A 97 17.04 24.65 -14.66
N THR A 98 17.97 24.09 -15.42
CA THR A 98 18.85 24.79 -16.38
C THR A 98 18.13 25.25 -17.65
N LYS A 99 16.87 24.83 -17.92
CA LYS A 99 16.13 25.15 -19.17
C LYS A 99 14.76 25.83 -19.00
N ARG A 100 14.59 26.75 -18.04
CA ARG A 100 13.46 27.73 -17.94
C ARG A 100 12.00 27.21 -17.97
N MET A 101 11.74 25.92 -18.09
CA MET A 101 10.39 25.37 -18.00
C MET A 101 10.10 24.96 -16.55
N LYS A 102 8.95 25.39 -16.01
CA LYS A 102 8.47 24.92 -14.70
C LYS A 102 8.15 23.42 -14.83
N PRO A 103 8.82 22.52 -14.10
CA PRO A 103 8.52 21.10 -14.16
C PRO A 103 7.07 20.87 -13.69
N LYS A 104 6.34 20.02 -14.42
CA LYS A 104 5.04 19.52 -13.98
C LYS A 104 5.31 18.44 -12.94
N TRP A 105 5.16 18.80 -11.67
CA TRP A 105 5.39 17.89 -10.56
C TRP A 105 4.40 16.71 -10.63
N PRO A 106 4.88 15.46 -10.65
CA PRO A 106 3.99 14.32 -10.44
C PRO A 106 3.35 14.45 -9.06
N LYS A 107 2.05 14.17 -8.96
CA LYS A 107 1.38 14.13 -7.66
C LYS A 107 2.02 13.03 -6.83
N PHE A 108 2.49 13.39 -5.64
CA PHE A 108 3.09 12.43 -4.73
C PHE A 108 2.08 11.33 -4.40
N LYS A 109 2.51 10.09 -4.57
CA LYS A 109 1.73 8.93 -4.16
C LYS A 109 1.91 8.76 -2.66
N ALA A 110 0.83 8.53 -1.92
CA ALA A 110 0.90 8.22 -0.50
C ALA A 110 1.80 6.99 -0.23
N PHE A 111 1.79 6.01 -1.14
CA PHE A 111 2.62 4.80 -1.10
C PHE A 111 3.15 4.45 -2.50
N PRO A 112 4.28 3.76 -2.66
CA PRO A 112 4.85 3.46 -3.97
C PRO A 112 3.95 2.61 -4.87
N TRP A 113 3.26 1.61 -4.30
CA TRP A 113 2.28 0.77 -5.00
C TRP A 113 0.90 1.41 -5.13
N ALA A 114 0.67 2.61 -4.59
CA ALA A 114 -0.59 3.30 -4.80
C ALA A 114 -0.78 3.44 -6.31
N LYS A 115 -1.86 2.83 -6.82
CA LYS A 115 -2.20 2.86 -8.23
C LYS A 115 -2.36 4.33 -8.61
N SER A 116 -1.56 4.81 -9.55
CA SER A 116 -1.88 6.05 -10.23
C SER A 116 -3.21 5.83 -10.94
N GLY A 117 -4.18 6.73 -10.80
CA GLY A 117 -5.48 6.61 -11.48
C GLY A 117 -5.40 6.52 -13.01
N ALA A 118 -4.20 6.67 -13.59
CA ALA A 118 -3.91 6.28 -14.96
C ALA A 118 -3.92 4.75 -15.08
N VAL A 119 -5.03 4.21 -15.57
CA VAL A 119 -5.10 2.84 -16.09
C VAL A 119 -4.22 2.80 -17.34
N ILE A 120 -3.22 1.92 -17.37
CA ILE A 120 -2.49 1.63 -18.61
C ILE A 120 -3.52 1.07 -19.60
N GLY A 121 -3.82 1.82 -20.66
CA GLY A 121 -4.90 1.51 -21.60
C GLY A 121 -6.17 2.36 -21.44
N ASP A 122 -6.16 3.42 -20.63
CA ASP A 122 -7.26 4.39 -20.59
C ASP A 122 -7.38 5.12 -21.94
N ARG A 123 -8.52 4.94 -22.61
CA ARG A 123 -8.87 5.54 -23.90
C ARG A 123 -9.46 6.95 -23.75
N GLY A 124 -9.60 7.45 -22.52
CA GLY A 124 -10.34 8.69 -22.25
C GLY A 124 -11.77 8.58 -22.75
N SER A 125 -12.23 9.56 -23.54
CA SER A 125 -13.54 9.54 -24.20
C SER A 125 -13.55 8.85 -25.58
N ALA A 126 -12.41 8.31 -26.04
CA ALA A 126 -12.32 7.70 -27.36
C ALA A 126 -13.01 6.33 -27.41
N SER A 127 -13.58 5.97 -28.56
CA SER A 127 -14.13 4.63 -28.79
C SER A 127 -13.00 3.61 -29.01
N ASN A 128 -13.30 2.32 -28.78
CA ASN A 128 -12.35 1.23 -29.02
C ASN A 128 -11.84 1.21 -30.47
N GLU A 129 -12.69 1.51 -31.44
CA GLU A 129 -12.34 1.56 -32.87
C GLU A 129 -11.35 2.68 -33.17
N ALA A 130 -11.53 3.86 -32.56
CA ALA A 130 -10.62 4.99 -32.72
C ALA A 130 -9.23 4.69 -32.11
N ALA A 131 -9.21 4.02 -30.96
CA ALA A 131 -7.97 3.59 -30.32
C ALA A 131 -7.22 2.55 -31.18
N ILE A 132 -7.93 1.56 -31.71
CA ILE A 132 -7.34 0.53 -32.59
C ILE A 132 -6.78 1.15 -33.87
N ARG A 133 -7.54 2.03 -34.54
CA ARG A 133 -7.08 2.70 -35.76
C ARG A 133 -5.82 3.55 -35.52
N TYR A 134 -5.72 4.20 -34.36
CA TYR A 134 -4.51 4.93 -33.99
C TYR A 134 -3.32 3.98 -33.78
N LEU A 135 -3.53 2.87 -33.06
CA LEU A 135 -2.48 1.86 -32.85
C LEU A 135 -1.99 1.25 -34.17
N GLU A 136 -2.90 1.01 -35.13
CA GLU A 136 -2.54 0.54 -36.47
C GLU A 136 -1.76 1.58 -37.27
N SER A 137 -2.02 2.87 -37.07
CA SER A 137 -1.31 3.95 -37.77
C SER A 137 0.14 4.14 -37.32
N ILE A 138 0.46 3.78 -36.07
CA ILE A 138 1.80 3.88 -35.49
C ILE A 138 2.56 2.55 -35.50
N ALA A 139 1.88 1.45 -35.86
CA ALA A 139 2.48 0.14 -35.92
C ALA A 139 3.52 0.09 -37.06
N PRO A 140 4.70 -0.52 -36.83
CA PRO A 140 5.68 -0.72 -37.88
C PRO A 140 5.11 -1.58 -39.02
N PRO A 141 5.58 -1.41 -40.27
CA PRO A 141 5.05 -2.12 -41.42
C PRO A 141 5.14 -3.63 -41.20
N LYS A 142 3.98 -4.32 -41.29
CA LYS A 142 3.94 -5.79 -41.22
C LYS A 142 4.85 -6.35 -42.33
N LYS A 143 5.91 -7.07 -41.95
CA LYS A 143 6.74 -7.80 -42.90
C LYS A 143 5.82 -8.66 -43.79
N PRO A 144 5.95 -8.63 -45.13
CA PRO A 144 5.18 -9.51 -45.99
C PRO A 144 5.48 -10.95 -45.58
N LYS A 145 4.42 -11.75 -45.38
CA LYS A 145 4.56 -13.20 -45.22
C LYS A 145 5.30 -13.70 -46.46
N GLY A 146 6.53 -14.20 -46.27
CA GLY A 146 7.31 -14.79 -47.34
C GLY A 146 6.49 -15.89 -48.01
N GLY A 147 6.18 -15.68 -49.28
CA GLY A 147 5.70 -16.74 -50.15
C GLY A 147 6.84 -17.74 -50.31
N GLY A 148 6.66 -18.93 -49.76
CA GLY A 148 7.49 -20.08 -50.13
C GLY A 148 7.18 -20.47 -51.57
N PRO A 149 8.19 -20.74 -52.42
CA PRO A 149 7.94 -21.27 -53.74
C PRO A 149 7.59 -22.77 -53.61
N HIS A 150 6.38 -23.13 -54.04
CA HIS A 150 6.11 -24.46 -54.56
C HIS A 150 6.24 -24.37 -56.08
N GLY A 151 7.13 -25.17 -56.66
CA GLY A 151 7.42 -25.25 -58.09
C GLY A 151 8.89 -25.39 -58.35
#